data_AF-A0A1Z2L2K6-F1
#
_entry.id   AF-A0A1Z2L2K6-F1
#
_cell.length_a   1.000
_cell.length_b   1.000
_cell.length_c   1.000
_cell.angle_alpha   90.00
_cell.angle_beta   90.00
_cell.angle_gamma   90.00
#
_symmetry.space_group_name_H-M   'P 1'
#
loop_
_entity.id
_entity.type
_entity.pdbx_description
1 polymer ?
#
loop_
_entity_poly.entity_id
_entity_poly.type
_entity_poly.pdbx_seq_one_letter_code
_entity_poly.pdbx_strand_id
1 'polypeptide(L)'
;MSETAAQAGIKNAFIRAKRELIAEGYVHEWRRQSARGRWATTQLVSNVPLSAEEALCLRDGVRPAVDVPAVGQPTPPSVGHHPHNTQENTENPPSQPSPEPAVTATDGVRHPLIERGGLVIASVSHRDRRLRLTGRDVQQLAALAGEWLLRGATVKDLREALTDGLPDRVHSPVALIRNRLIRKMPDVASFAAQATAPPPAPQPLRNCAGGCARVFRPVADETRCRDCRREAAEAREAAGSLRRAWLQLPEAGPPVLSASGALPGSGPGSGPA
;
A
#
# COMPACT_ATOMS: atom_id res chain seq x y z
N MET A 1 -16.32 -15.15 -0.26
CA MET A 1 -16.45 -15.72 -1.62
C MET A 1 -17.90 -15.61 -2.03
N SER A 2 -18.19 -15.15 -3.24
CA SER A 2 -19.57 -15.00 -3.72
C SER A 2 -20.25 -16.37 -3.86
N GLU A 3 -21.56 -16.39 -3.64
CA GLU A 3 -22.44 -17.57 -3.74
C GLU A 3 -22.31 -18.26 -5.11
N THR A 4 -22.07 -17.46 -6.15
CA THR A 4 -21.78 -17.89 -7.53
C THR A 4 -20.52 -18.76 -7.64
N ALA A 5 -19.47 -18.48 -6.86
CA ALA A 5 -18.23 -19.26 -6.87
C ALA A 5 -18.36 -20.60 -6.14
N ALA A 6 -19.30 -20.70 -5.20
CA ALA A 6 -19.63 -21.94 -4.52
C ALA A 6 -20.43 -22.88 -5.42
N GLN A 7 -21.44 -22.34 -6.13
CA GLN A 7 -22.27 -23.10 -7.08
C GLN A 7 -21.47 -23.67 -8.26
N ALA A 8 -20.41 -22.96 -8.69
CA ALA A 8 -19.53 -23.38 -9.78
C ALA A 8 -18.46 -24.43 -9.39
N GLY A 9 -18.45 -24.94 -8.15
CA GLY A 9 -17.48 -25.96 -7.69
C GLY A 9 -16.03 -25.45 -7.53
N ILE A 10 -15.77 -24.16 -7.83
CA ILE A 10 -14.44 -23.53 -7.84
C ILE A 10 -13.78 -23.60 -6.46
N LYS A 11 -14.57 -23.51 -5.38
CA LYS A 11 -14.08 -23.60 -4.01
C LYS A 11 -13.34 -24.92 -3.74
N ASN A 12 -13.90 -26.04 -4.20
CA ASN A 12 -13.32 -27.36 -3.98
C ASN A 12 -12.09 -27.57 -4.86
N ALA A 13 -12.14 -27.10 -6.11
CA ALA A 13 -11.01 -27.11 -7.03
C ALA A 13 -9.83 -26.28 -6.50
N PHE A 14 -10.08 -25.08 -5.98
CA PHE A 14 -9.05 -24.22 -5.39
C PHE A 14 -8.42 -24.84 -4.13
N ILE A 15 -9.23 -25.40 -3.23
CA ILE A 15 -8.72 -26.05 -2.02
C ILE A 15 -7.86 -27.26 -2.40
N ARG A 16 -8.30 -28.05 -3.39
CA ARG A 16 -7.52 -29.18 -3.91
C ARG A 16 -6.20 -28.71 -4.52
N ALA A 17 -6.23 -27.72 -5.41
CA ALA A 17 -5.03 -27.17 -6.03
C ALA A 17 -4.05 -26.61 -4.99
N LYS A 18 -4.53 -25.89 -3.98
CA LYS A 18 -3.68 -25.38 -2.89
C LYS A 18 -3.05 -26.52 -2.08
N ARG A 19 -3.80 -27.61 -1.82
CA ARG A 19 -3.26 -28.79 -1.13
C ARG A 19 -2.17 -29.48 -1.94
N GLU A 20 -2.39 -29.65 -3.24
CA GLU A 20 -1.40 -30.22 -4.17
C GLU A 20 -0.13 -29.34 -4.18
N LEU A 21 -0.25 -28.02 -4.27
CA LEU A 21 0.89 -27.11 -4.23
C LEU A 21 1.65 -27.13 -2.89
N ILE A 22 0.96 -27.36 -1.77
CA ILE A 22 1.61 -27.53 -0.47
C ILE A 22 2.36 -28.87 -0.41
N ALA A 23 1.75 -29.95 -0.91
CA ALA A 23 2.35 -31.27 -0.92
C ALA A 23 3.62 -31.32 -1.78
N GLU A 24 3.62 -30.62 -2.91
CA GLU A 24 4.73 -30.54 -3.85
C GLU A 24 5.80 -29.50 -3.45
N GLY A 25 5.66 -28.83 -2.29
CA GLY A 25 6.67 -27.87 -1.80
C GLY A 25 6.71 -26.52 -2.54
N TYR A 26 5.67 -26.18 -3.31
CA TYR A 26 5.57 -24.86 -3.97
C TYR A 26 4.92 -23.81 -3.07
N VAL A 27 4.13 -24.23 -2.09
CA VAL A 27 3.45 -23.34 -1.14
C VAL A 27 3.73 -23.81 0.29
N HIS A 28 4.18 -22.90 1.15
CA HIS A 28 4.34 -23.16 2.58
C HIS A 28 3.50 -22.17 3.37
N GLU A 29 2.80 -22.66 4.39
CA GLU A 29 1.88 -21.86 5.20
C GLU A 29 2.20 -22.03 6.68
N TRP A 30 2.32 -20.90 7.39
CA TRP A 30 2.49 -20.87 8.84
C TRP A 30 1.43 -19.99 9.46
N ARG A 31 0.84 -20.47 10.55
CA ARG A 31 -0.11 -19.71 11.34
C ARG A 31 0.56 -19.38 12.68
N ARG A 32 0.68 -18.10 13.02
CA ARG A 32 1.28 -17.64 14.28
C ARG A 32 0.29 -16.75 15.02
N GLN A 33 0.25 -16.92 16.33
CA GLN A 33 -0.47 -16.03 17.22
C GLN A 33 0.48 -14.91 17.68
N SER A 34 0.06 -13.67 17.52
CA SER A 34 0.78 -12.51 18.04
C SER A 34 0.62 -12.41 19.56
N ALA A 35 1.54 -11.69 20.22
CA ALA A 35 1.48 -11.41 21.65
C ALA A 35 0.17 -10.72 22.11
N ARG A 36 -0.56 -10.09 21.18
CA ARG A 36 -1.88 -9.48 21.42
C ARG A 36 -3.05 -10.41 21.12
N GLY A 37 -2.80 -11.72 20.98
CA GLY A 37 -3.81 -12.75 20.74
C GLY A 37 -4.34 -12.85 19.30
N ARG A 38 -3.94 -11.94 18.38
CA ARG A 38 -4.37 -11.99 16.96
C ARG A 38 -3.61 -13.07 16.20
N TRP A 39 -4.31 -13.85 15.39
CA TRP A 39 -3.71 -14.83 14.50
C TRP A 39 -3.32 -14.21 13.17
N ALA A 40 -2.13 -14.50 12.69
CA ALA A 40 -1.65 -14.16 11.35
C ALA A 40 -1.24 -15.42 10.61
N THR A 41 -1.55 -15.47 9.32
CA THR A 41 -1.13 -16.54 8.41
C THR A 41 -0.12 -15.97 7.43
N THR A 42 1.09 -16.54 7.43
CA THR A 42 2.14 -16.23 6.46
C THR A 42 2.19 -17.34 5.43
N GLN A 43 2.06 -16.98 4.15
CA GLN A 43 2.21 -17.91 3.03
C GLN A 43 3.44 -17.52 2.21
N LEU A 44 4.30 -18.49 1.94
CA LEU A 44 5.40 -18.39 0.99
C LEU A 44 5.02 -19.18 -0.26
N VAL A 45 5.17 -18.56 -1.43
CA VAL A 45 4.94 -19.18 -2.74
C VAL A 45 6.25 -19.12 -3.52
N SER A 46 6.69 -20.26 -4.04
CA SER A 46 7.90 -20.40 -4.83
C SER A 46 7.58 -20.99 -6.20
N ASN A 47 8.38 -20.63 -7.21
CA ASN A 47 8.32 -21.25 -8.54
C ASN A 47 9.20 -22.51 -8.66
N VAL A 48 9.95 -22.85 -7.62
CA VAL A 48 10.78 -24.05 -7.47
C VAL A 48 10.36 -24.76 -6.19
N PRO A 49 10.21 -26.10 -6.16
CA PRO A 49 9.83 -26.79 -4.94
C PRO A 49 10.91 -26.58 -3.87
N LEU A 50 10.49 -26.21 -2.67
CA LEU A 50 11.36 -25.99 -1.52
C LEU A 50 11.12 -27.07 -0.48
N SER A 51 12.18 -27.49 0.20
CA SER A 51 12.04 -28.22 1.45
C SER A 51 11.43 -27.31 2.53
N ALA A 52 10.83 -27.92 3.55
CA ALA A 52 10.30 -27.17 4.69
C ALA A 52 11.39 -26.33 5.38
N GLU A 53 12.64 -26.82 5.43
CA GLU A 53 13.77 -26.14 6.04
C GLU A 53 14.21 -24.91 5.24
N GLU A 54 14.36 -25.04 3.93
CA GLU A 54 14.69 -23.91 3.05
C GLU A 54 13.59 -22.82 3.10
N ALA A 55 12.33 -23.24 3.09
CA ALA A 55 11.19 -22.34 3.22
C ALA A 55 11.16 -21.61 4.57
N LEU A 56 11.55 -22.29 5.67
CA LEU A 56 11.71 -21.68 6.99
C LEU A 56 12.86 -20.66 7.01
N CYS A 57 14.01 -20.99 6.44
CA CYS A 57 15.14 -20.07 6.31
C CYS A 57 14.74 -18.81 5.53
N LEU A 58 14.10 -18.97 4.37
CA LEU A 58 13.63 -17.84 3.56
C LEU A 58 12.60 -16.97 4.30
N ARG A 59 11.68 -17.59 5.04
CA ARG A 59 10.70 -16.86 5.87
C ARG A 59 11.40 -16.03 6.95
N ASP A 60 12.40 -16.60 7.60
CA ASP A 60 13.12 -15.97 8.72
C ASP A 60 14.25 -15.02 8.23
N GLY A 61 14.37 -14.82 6.91
CA GLY A 61 15.34 -13.92 6.29
C GLY A 61 16.77 -14.46 6.30
N VAL A 62 16.94 -15.74 6.60
CA VAL A 62 18.21 -16.44 6.54
C VAL A 62 18.42 -16.90 5.10
N ARG A 63 19.45 -16.37 4.43
CA ARG A 63 19.86 -16.89 3.13
C ARG A 63 20.40 -18.31 3.33
N PRO A 64 19.85 -19.35 2.68
CA PRO A 64 20.50 -20.64 2.67
C PRO A 64 21.89 -20.46 2.05
N ALA A 65 22.92 -20.92 2.76
CA ALA A 65 24.26 -21.04 2.21
C ALA A 65 24.20 -22.16 1.17
N VAL A 66 23.92 -21.81 -0.07
CA VAL A 66 24.05 -22.76 -1.18
C VAL A 66 25.54 -22.89 -1.45
N ASP A 67 26.14 -23.98 -0.98
CA ASP A 67 27.34 -24.52 -1.60
C ASP A 67 26.99 -24.73 -3.07
N VAL A 68 27.57 -23.91 -3.95
CA VAL A 68 27.40 -24.02 -5.39
C VAL A 68 28.03 -25.35 -5.82
N PRO A 69 27.26 -26.37 -6.24
CA PRO A 69 27.87 -27.55 -6.82
C PRO A 69 28.40 -27.14 -8.19
N ALA A 70 29.70 -27.32 -8.39
CA ALA A 70 30.34 -27.16 -9.69
C ALA A 70 29.64 -28.05 -10.74
N VAL A 71 29.44 -27.48 -11.92
CA VAL A 71 28.78 -28.08 -13.09
C VAL A 71 29.34 -29.47 -13.39
N GLY A 72 28.47 -30.49 -13.34
CA GLY A 72 28.73 -31.88 -13.72
C GLY A 72 27.59 -32.47 -14.55
N GLN A 73 27.94 -33.33 -15.51
CA GLN A 73 27.20 -33.76 -16.70
C GLN A 73 25.84 -34.50 -16.51
N PRO A 74 25.03 -34.65 -17.60
CA PRO A 74 23.67 -35.17 -17.52
C PRO A 74 23.62 -36.71 -17.56
N THR A 75 22.75 -37.29 -16.72
CA THR A 75 22.36 -38.72 -16.79
C THR A 75 20.84 -38.93 -16.63
N PRO A 76 20.26 -39.99 -17.24
CA PRO A 76 18.83 -40.11 -17.57
C PRO A 76 17.97 -40.72 -16.43
N PRO A 77 16.63 -40.76 -16.55
CA PRO A 77 15.72 -40.80 -15.40
C PRO A 77 15.53 -42.21 -14.85
N SER A 78 15.51 -42.34 -13.52
CA SER A 78 15.15 -43.57 -12.83
C SER A 78 13.70 -43.52 -12.34
N VAL A 79 12.95 -44.54 -12.75
CA VAL A 79 11.53 -44.75 -12.43
C VAL A 79 11.38 -45.30 -11.02
N GLY A 80 10.34 -44.83 -10.32
CA GLY A 80 9.59 -45.59 -9.34
C GLY A 80 10.11 -45.51 -7.91
N HIS A 81 9.28 -44.98 -7.01
CA HIS A 81 8.91 -45.64 -5.77
C HIS A 81 7.56 -45.10 -5.28
N HIS A 82 6.64 -46.03 -5.02
CA HIS A 82 5.36 -45.80 -4.35
C HIS A 82 5.59 -45.34 -2.89
N PRO A 83 4.82 -44.40 -2.34
CA PRO A 83 4.83 -44.15 -0.91
C PRO A 83 3.99 -45.21 -0.18
N HIS A 84 4.63 -45.83 0.81
CA HIS A 84 4.00 -46.69 1.81
C HIS A 84 3.09 -45.84 2.72
N ASN A 85 1.90 -46.38 2.99
CA ASN A 85 0.93 -45.85 3.94
C ASN A 85 1.48 -45.90 5.38
N THR A 86 1.23 -44.85 6.17
CA THR A 86 1.07 -44.96 7.63
C THR A 86 -0.02 -44.01 8.11
N GLN A 87 -0.97 -44.63 8.82
CA GLN A 87 -2.22 -44.21 9.44
C GLN A 87 -2.16 -42.90 10.27
N GLU A 88 -3.17 -42.05 10.10
CA GLU A 88 -4.29 -41.76 11.02
C GLU A 88 -3.92 -40.91 12.25
N ASN A 89 -4.45 -39.67 12.30
CA ASN A 89 -5.41 -39.35 13.35
C ASN A 89 -6.35 -38.18 12.93
N THR A 90 -7.63 -38.50 12.99
CA THR A 90 -8.84 -37.68 13.00
C THR A 90 -8.72 -36.59 14.07
N GLU A 91 -9.23 -35.36 13.90
CA GLU A 91 -10.55 -34.99 14.42
C GLU A 91 -10.96 -33.60 13.93
N ASN A 92 -12.23 -33.50 13.57
CA ASN A 92 -12.99 -32.30 13.27
C ASN A 92 -14.06 -32.18 14.37
N PRO A 93 -14.33 -31.00 14.95
CA PRO A 93 -15.74 -30.66 15.14
C PRO A 93 -16.09 -29.16 14.93
N PRO A 94 -17.40 -28.82 14.87
CA PRO A 94 -17.93 -27.72 14.06
C PRO A 94 -18.39 -26.50 14.88
N SER A 95 -18.51 -25.32 14.23
CA SER A 95 -19.53 -24.30 14.54
C SER A 95 -19.57 -23.15 13.51
N GLN A 96 -20.79 -22.81 13.09
CA GLN A 96 -21.23 -21.63 12.32
C GLN A 96 -21.28 -20.36 13.22
N PRO A 97 -21.81 -19.18 12.79
CA PRO A 97 -21.58 -18.38 11.58
C PRO A 97 -21.19 -16.90 11.90
N SER A 98 -20.94 -16.09 10.84
CA SER A 98 -20.96 -14.60 10.78
C SER A 98 -19.62 -13.84 11.00
N PRO A 99 -19.44 -12.58 10.52
CA PRO A 99 -19.50 -12.09 9.14
C PRO A 99 -18.22 -11.32 8.69
N GLU A 100 -18.08 -11.11 7.36
CA GLU A 100 -17.30 -10.03 6.68
C GLU A 100 -15.75 -10.05 6.65
N PRO A 101 -15.09 -9.28 5.74
CA PRO A 101 -15.13 -9.40 4.28
C PRO A 101 -13.70 -9.61 3.72
N ALA A 102 -13.55 -10.37 2.62
CA ALA A 102 -12.29 -10.39 1.87
C ALA A 102 -12.58 -10.39 0.37
N VAL A 103 -12.71 -9.17 -0.15
CA VAL A 103 -12.58 -8.77 -1.55
C VAL A 103 -11.06 -8.59 -1.81
N THR A 104 -10.44 -9.46 -2.61
CA THR A 104 -10.08 -9.23 -4.04
C THR A 104 -8.72 -8.55 -4.27
N ALA A 105 -7.65 -9.34 -4.43
CA ALA A 105 -6.34 -8.83 -4.85
C ALA A 105 -6.35 -8.26 -6.29
N THR A 106 -7.25 -8.74 -7.16
CA THR A 106 -7.43 -8.20 -8.53
C THR A 106 -8.31 -6.95 -8.57
N ASP A 107 -9.28 -6.79 -7.65
CA ASP A 107 -10.00 -5.50 -7.55
C ASP A 107 -9.10 -4.43 -6.93
N GLY A 108 -8.13 -4.80 -6.10
CA GLY A 108 -7.21 -3.85 -5.47
C GLY A 108 -6.42 -3.00 -6.47
N VAL A 109 -6.13 -3.51 -7.67
CA VAL A 109 -5.50 -2.73 -8.76
C VAL A 109 -6.53 -2.07 -9.67
N ARG A 110 -7.67 -2.73 -9.93
CA ARG A 110 -8.72 -2.16 -10.79
C ARG A 110 -9.39 -0.95 -10.14
N HIS A 111 -9.69 -1.00 -8.85
CA HIS A 111 -10.32 0.08 -8.10
C HIS A 111 -9.56 1.42 -8.19
N PRO A 112 -8.25 1.50 -7.88
CA PRO A 112 -7.50 2.76 -7.98
C PRO A 112 -7.38 3.24 -9.43
N LEU A 113 -7.38 2.34 -10.43
CA LEU A 113 -7.38 2.74 -11.84
C LEU A 113 -8.73 3.30 -12.27
N ILE A 114 -9.85 2.76 -11.79
CA ILE A 114 -11.20 3.30 -12.01
C ILE A 114 -11.32 4.69 -11.39
N GLU A 115 -10.87 4.87 -10.15
CA GLU A 115 -10.83 6.19 -9.49
C GLU A 115 -9.99 7.19 -10.28
N ARG A 116 -8.78 6.80 -10.68
CA ARG A 116 -7.90 7.63 -11.49
C ARG A 116 -8.52 7.96 -12.85
N GLY A 117 -9.18 7.01 -13.49
CA GLY A 117 -9.95 7.21 -14.72
C GLY A 117 -11.05 8.25 -14.52
N GLY A 118 -11.84 8.13 -13.45
CA GLY A 118 -12.86 9.11 -13.06
C GLY A 118 -12.31 10.52 -12.88
N LEU A 119 -11.14 10.68 -12.23
CA LEU A 119 -10.47 11.98 -12.10
C LEU A 119 -10.06 12.57 -13.46
N VAL A 120 -9.62 11.75 -14.42
CA VAL A 120 -9.32 12.24 -15.76
C VAL A 120 -10.58 12.73 -16.47
N ILE A 121 -11.68 11.96 -16.41
CA ILE A 121 -12.97 12.34 -17.00
C ILE A 121 -13.49 13.64 -16.37
N ALA A 122 -13.43 13.77 -15.04
CA ALA A 122 -13.79 15.01 -14.34
C ALA A 122 -12.91 16.19 -14.80
N SER A 123 -11.60 15.97 -14.98
CA SER A 123 -10.68 17.02 -15.44
C SER A 123 -11.00 17.50 -16.87
N VAL A 124 -11.40 16.58 -17.76
CA VAL A 124 -11.83 16.92 -19.13
C VAL A 124 -13.15 17.68 -19.09
N SER A 125 -14.13 17.19 -18.33
CA SER A 125 -15.43 17.84 -18.13
C SER A 125 -15.28 19.26 -17.58
N HIS A 126 -14.32 19.51 -16.69
CA HIS A 126 -14.07 20.85 -16.14
C HIS A 126 -13.44 21.79 -17.18
N ARG A 127 -12.48 21.30 -17.97
CA ARG A 127 -11.71 22.12 -18.93
C ARG A 127 -12.45 22.44 -20.22
N ASP A 128 -13.23 21.51 -20.79
CA ASP A 128 -13.98 21.75 -22.04
C ASP A 128 -15.48 21.96 -21.75
N ARG A 129 -16.00 23.14 -22.10
CA ARG A 129 -17.41 23.51 -21.89
C ARG A 129 -18.39 22.65 -22.71
N ARG A 130 -17.95 22.06 -23.81
CA ARG A 130 -18.77 21.17 -24.64
C ARG A 130 -18.95 19.79 -24.01
N LEU A 131 -18.10 19.44 -23.04
CA LEU A 131 -18.08 18.13 -22.39
C LEU A 131 -18.52 18.16 -20.92
N ARG A 132 -19.44 19.05 -20.54
CA ARG A 132 -19.94 19.12 -19.16
C ARG A 132 -20.67 17.82 -18.78
N LEU A 133 -20.25 17.25 -17.67
CA LEU A 133 -20.76 16.00 -17.09
C LEU A 133 -21.18 16.23 -15.64
N THR A 134 -22.21 15.51 -15.19
CA THR A 134 -22.55 15.42 -13.77
C THR A 134 -21.64 14.43 -13.04
N GLY A 135 -21.62 14.47 -11.71
CA GLY A 135 -20.85 13.49 -10.92
C GLY A 135 -21.27 12.04 -11.20
N ARG A 136 -22.56 11.79 -11.43
CA ARG A 136 -23.07 10.46 -11.79
C ARG A 136 -22.53 9.99 -13.14
N ASP A 137 -22.46 10.88 -14.13
CA ASP A 137 -21.93 10.56 -15.46
C ASP A 137 -20.43 10.22 -15.39
N VAL A 138 -19.68 10.98 -14.60
CA VAL A 138 -18.25 10.70 -14.36
C VAL A 138 -18.07 9.30 -13.77
N GLN A 139 -18.87 8.92 -12.77
CA GLN A 139 -18.79 7.60 -12.16
C GLN A 139 -19.15 6.48 -13.14
N GLN A 140 -20.17 6.69 -13.99
CA GLN A 140 -20.53 5.71 -15.03
C GLN A 140 -19.42 5.49 -16.07
N LEU A 141 -18.62 6.52 -16.35
CA LEU A 141 -17.54 6.48 -17.35
C LEU A 141 -16.20 6.05 -16.74
N ALA A 142 -16.06 6.16 -15.42
CA ALA A 142 -14.83 5.86 -14.68
C ALA A 142 -14.33 4.43 -14.95
N ALA A 143 -15.24 3.45 -15.04
CA ALA A 143 -14.87 2.06 -15.31
C ALA A 143 -14.18 1.89 -16.67
N LEU A 144 -14.75 2.48 -17.72
CA LEU A 144 -14.16 2.44 -19.07
C LEU A 144 -12.82 3.20 -19.13
N ALA A 145 -12.72 4.32 -18.43
CA ALA A 145 -11.49 5.09 -18.34
C ALA A 145 -10.40 4.36 -17.54
N GLY A 146 -10.75 3.67 -16.45
CA GLY A 146 -9.81 2.83 -15.69
C GLY A 146 -9.31 1.65 -16.50
N GLU A 147 -10.18 1.08 -17.32
CA GLU A 147 -9.84 -0.01 -18.23
C GLU A 147 -8.85 0.42 -19.34
N TRP A 148 -8.92 1.67 -19.82
CA TRP A 148 -7.87 2.25 -20.68
C TRP A 148 -6.50 2.28 -19.99
N LEU A 149 -6.47 2.75 -18.74
CA LEU A 149 -5.24 2.82 -17.95
C LEU A 149 -4.68 1.43 -17.67
N LEU A 150 -5.55 0.45 -17.44
CA LEU A 150 -5.17 -0.95 -17.24
C LEU A 150 -4.51 -1.54 -18.50
N ARG A 151 -4.94 -1.12 -19.70
CA ARG A 151 -4.30 -1.50 -20.97
C ARG A 151 -3.03 -0.73 -21.31
N GLY A 152 -2.56 0.13 -20.40
CA GLY A 152 -1.30 0.87 -20.55
C GLY A 152 -1.44 2.23 -21.22
N ALA A 153 -2.65 2.72 -21.51
CA ALA A 153 -2.82 4.09 -21.99
C ALA A 153 -2.41 5.10 -20.91
N THR A 154 -1.73 6.17 -21.33
CA THR A 154 -1.40 7.26 -20.43
C THR A 154 -2.59 8.19 -20.25
N VAL A 155 -2.54 9.03 -19.20
CA VAL A 155 -3.53 10.10 -19.00
C VAL A 155 -3.55 11.09 -20.16
N LYS A 156 -2.41 11.29 -20.85
CA LYS A 156 -2.32 12.14 -22.03
C LYS A 156 -3.14 11.53 -23.18
N ASP A 157 -2.93 10.25 -23.46
CA ASP A 157 -3.62 9.53 -24.55
C ASP A 157 -5.13 9.52 -24.31
N LEU A 158 -5.56 9.30 -23.07
CA LEU A 158 -6.97 9.34 -22.70
C LEU A 158 -7.58 10.74 -22.94
N ARG A 159 -6.87 11.81 -22.58
CA ARG A 159 -7.36 13.18 -22.84
C ARG A 159 -7.45 13.47 -24.32
N GLU A 160 -6.39 13.18 -25.06
CA GLU A 160 -6.32 13.39 -26.51
C GLU A 160 -7.44 12.64 -27.23
N ALA A 161 -7.64 11.36 -26.91
CA ALA A 161 -8.71 10.55 -27.50
C ALA A 161 -10.12 11.14 -27.26
N LEU A 162 -10.33 11.79 -26.11
CA LEU A 162 -11.60 12.40 -25.73
C LEU A 162 -11.82 13.79 -26.32
N THR A 163 -10.77 14.59 -26.49
CA THR A 163 -10.89 16.00 -26.90
C THR A 163 -10.56 16.26 -28.36
N ASP A 164 -9.82 15.36 -29.02
CA ASP A 164 -9.41 15.53 -30.41
C ASP A 164 -10.61 15.45 -31.37
N GLY A 165 -10.70 16.36 -32.35
CA GLY A 165 -11.78 16.39 -33.33
C GLY A 165 -13.20 16.43 -32.73
N LEU A 166 -13.40 17.16 -31.62
CA LEU A 166 -14.74 17.37 -31.05
C LEU A 166 -15.59 18.24 -31.98
N PRO A 167 -16.87 17.88 -32.22
CA PRO A 167 -17.76 18.69 -33.04
C PRO A 167 -18.05 20.05 -32.36
N ASP A 168 -18.46 21.03 -33.16
CA ASP A 168 -18.78 22.37 -32.67
C ASP A 168 -19.90 22.35 -31.61
N ARG A 169 -20.92 21.50 -31.84
CA ARG A 169 -22.02 21.27 -30.91
C ARG A 169 -22.07 19.81 -30.49
N VAL A 170 -22.06 19.59 -29.18
CA VAL A 170 -22.22 18.26 -28.57
C VAL A 170 -23.59 18.21 -27.88
N HIS A 171 -24.49 17.38 -28.41
CA HIS A 171 -25.83 17.22 -27.83
C HIS A 171 -25.86 16.26 -26.64
N SER A 172 -24.97 15.26 -26.62
CA SER A 172 -24.84 14.31 -25.52
C SER A 172 -23.36 14.06 -25.18
N PRO A 173 -22.81 14.80 -24.21
CA PRO A 173 -21.43 14.63 -23.77
C PRO A 173 -21.14 13.21 -23.26
N VAL A 174 -22.08 12.64 -22.50
CA VAL A 174 -21.96 11.30 -21.91
C VAL A 174 -21.86 10.24 -23.01
N ALA A 175 -22.77 10.29 -23.99
CA ALA A 175 -22.79 9.32 -25.08
C ALA A 175 -21.55 9.44 -25.98
N LEU A 176 -21.11 10.66 -26.27
CA LEU A 176 -19.91 10.90 -27.07
C LEU A 176 -18.65 10.34 -26.39
N ILE A 177 -18.47 10.63 -25.10
CA ILE A 177 -17.32 10.15 -24.34
C ILE A 177 -17.36 8.62 -24.23
N ARG A 178 -18.51 8.03 -23.89
CA ARG A 178 -18.66 6.58 -23.85
C ARG A 178 -18.31 5.93 -25.20
N ASN A 179 -18.83 6.48 -26.30
CA ASN A 179 -18.55 5.97 -27.64
C ASN A 179 -17.05 6.01 -27.97
N ARG A 180 -16.38 7.14 -27.66
CA ARG A 180 -14.95 7.29 -27.88
C ARG A 180 -14.12 6.32 -27.02
N LEU A 181 -14.45 6.17 -25.74
CA LEU A 181 -13.77 5.22 -24.85
C LEU A 181 -13.91 3.78 -25.35
N ILE A 182 -15.05 3.40 -25.92
CA ILE A 182 -15.26 2.05 -26.45
C ILE A 182 -14.53 1.88 -27.79
N ARG A 183 -14.73 2.80 -28.73
CA ARG A 183 -14.21 2.65 -30.11
C ARG A 183 -12.70 2.83 -30.22
N LYS A 184 -12.12 3.73 -29.41
CA LYS A 184 -10.68 3.99 -29.41
C LYS A 184 -9.94 3.19 -28.33
N MET A 185 -10.60 2.22 -27.69
CA MET A 185 -10.01 1.40 -26.64
C MET A 185 -8.70 0.79 -27.18
N PRO A 186 -7.55 1.02 -26.52
CA PRO A 186 -6.30 0.38 -26.91
C PRO A 186 -6.47 -1.14 -26.89
N ASP A 187 -5.81 -1.85 -27.79
CA ASP A 187 -5.70 -3.30 -27.64
C ASP A 187 -4.88 -3.62 -26.39
N VAL A 188 -5.10 -4.80 -25.81
CA VAL A 188 -4.29 -5.26 -24.69
C VAL A 188 -2.86 -5.40 -25.22
N ALA A 189 -1.96 -4.52 -24.78
CA ALA A 189 -0.57 -4.57 -25.19
C ALA A 189 -0.03 -5.99 -24.95
N SER A 190 0.43 -6.65 -26.02
CA SER A 190 1.08 -7.95 -25.88
C SER A 190 2.27 -7.79 -24.93
N PHE A 191 2.62 -8.85 -24.20
CA PHE A 191 3.74 -8.83 -23.26
C PHE A 191 5.05 -8.32 -23.91
N ALA A 192 5.22 -8.56 -25.22
CA ALA A 192 6.33 -8.05 -26.02
C ALA A 192 6.32 -6.51 -26.20
N ALA A 193 5.15 -5.91 -26.43
CA ALA A 193 5.04 -4.45 -26.56
C ALA A 193 5.29 -3.73 -25.21
N GLN A 194 4.87 -4.34 -24.10
CA GLN A 194 5.10 -3.80 -22.75
C GLN A 194 6.59 -3.82 -22.37
N ALA A 195 7.34 -4.81 -22.85
CA ALA A 195 8.78 -4.91 -22.65
C ALA A 195 9.61 -3.94 -23.52
N THR A 196 8.99 -3.25 -24.49
CA THR A 196 9.71 -2.39 -25.44
C THR A 196 10.02 -1.00 -24.87
N ALA A 197 9.28 -0.54 -23.86
CA ALA A 197 9.62 0.70 -23.16
C ALA A 197 10.73 0.41 -22.12
N PRO A 198 11.95 0.95 -22.28
CA PRO A 198 12.97 0.78 -21.26
C PRO A 198 12.48 1.41 -19.96
N PRO A 199 12.57 0.71 -18.80
CA PRO A 199 12.18 1.28 -17.53
C PRO A 199 12.98 2.57 -17.30
N PRO A 200 12.38 3.62 -16.71
CA PRO A 200 13.11 4.84 -16.43
C PRO A 200 14.36 4.50 -15.61
N ALA A 201 15.52 4.95 -16.10
CA ALA A 201 16.77 4.72 -15.42
C ALA A 201 16.65 5.25 -13.98
N PRO A 202 16.97 4.43 -12.97
CA PRO A 202 16.69 4.82 -11.61
C PRO A 202 17.67 5.96 -11.24
N GLN A 203 17.16 7.01 -10.59
CA GLN A 203 17.91 8.21 -10.17
C GLN A 203 19.24 7.86 -9.51
N PRO A 204 20.37 8.52 -9.81
CA PRO A 204 21.65 8.16 -9.20
C PRO A 204 21.59 8.23 -7.66
N LEU A 205 22.36 7.35 -7.02
CA LEU A 205 22.55 7.39 -5.58
C LEU A 205 23.21 8.71 -5.16
N ARG A 206 22.76 9.28 -4.03
CA ARG A 206 23.36 10.49 -3.45
C ARG A 206 23.57 10.34 -1.94
N ASN A 207 24.52 11.09 -1.41
CA ASN A 207 24.74 11.19 0.02
C ASN A 207 23.63 12.01 0.69
N CYS A 208 23.18 11.58 1.85
CA CYS A 208 22.18 12.30 2.65
C CYS A 208 22.74 13.64 3.15
N ALA A 209 22.04 14.74 2.85
CA ALA A 209 22.37 16.08 3.35
C ALA A 209 22.01 16.29 4.84
N GLY A 210 21.50 15.25 5.53
CA GLY A 210 21.22 15.27 6.97
C GLY A 210 22.44 14.94 7.84
N GLY A 211 23.61 14.67 7.24
CA GLY A 211 24.84 14.37 7.99
C GLY A 211 24.96 12.91 8.45
N CYS A 212 23.98 12.05 8.21
CA CYS A 212 24.00 10.64 8.63
C CYS A 212 24.86 9.70 7.77
N ALA A 213 25.66 10.24 6.84
CA ALA A 213 26.50 9.51 5.88
C ALA A 213 25.78 8.45 5.01
N ARG A 214 24.45 8.35 5.07
CA ARG A 214 23.68 7.37 4.31
C ARG A 214 23.61 7.73 2.83
N VAL A 215 23.98 6.77 1.99
CA VAL A 215 23.73 6.82 0.55
C VAL A 215 22.28 6.37 0.31
N PHE A 216 21.50 7.15 -0.43
CA PHE A 216 20.11 6.81 -0.74
C PHE A 216 19.75 7.19 -2.18
N ARG A 217 18.67 6.58 -2.68
CA ARG A 217 18.08 6.93 -3.97
C ARG A 217 16.98 7.97 -3.76
N PRO A 218 17.13 9.19 -4.29
CA PRO A 218 16.15 10.26 -4.10
C PRO A 218 14.89 9.97 -4.91
N VAL A 219 13.73 10.32 -4.36
CA VAL A 219 12.51 10.52 -5.16
C VAL A 219 12.46 12.01 -5.51
N ALA A 220 12.44 12.35 -6.80
CA ALA A 220 12.48 13.74 -7.27
C ALA A 220 13.68 14.55 -6.70
N ASP A 221 13.41 15.65 -6.01
CA ASP A 221 14.38 16.63 -5.51
C ASP A 221 14.82 16.38 -4.05
N GLU A 222 14.50 15.21 -3.48
CA GLU A 222 14.87 14.85 -2.11
C GLU A 222 16.38 14.96 -1.85
N THR A 223 16.77 15.73 -0.83
CA THR A 223 18.17 15.90 -0.40
C THR A 223 18.52 15.09 0.85
N ARG A 224 17.52 14.59 1.57
CA ARG A 224 17.67 13.85 2.83
C ARG A 224 17.02 12.48 2.73
N CYS A 225 17.64 11.48 3.35
CA CYS A 225 17.07 10.14 3.48
C CYS A 225 15.75 10.20 4.29
N ARG A 226 14.97 9.12 4.24
CA ARG A 226 13.68 9.00 4.94
C ARG A 226 13.80 9.40 6.42
N ASP A 227 14.81 8.89 7.12
CA ASP A 227 14.97 9.09 8.56
C ASP A 227 15.29 10.55 8.89
N CYS A 228 16.29 11.14 8.24
CA CYS A 228 16.62 12.55 8.41
C CYS A 228 15.50 13.51 7.97
N ARG A 229 14.59 13.10 7.08
CA ARG A 229 13.38 13.87 6.77
C ARG A 229 12.36 13.81 7.90
N ARG A 230 12.17 12.64 8.52
CA ARG A 230 11.27 12.48 9.68
C ARG A 230 11.79 13.27 10.88
N GLU A 231 13.08 13.14 11.21
CA GLU A 231 13.74 13.90 12.28
C GLU A 231 13.59 15.42 12.05
N ALA A 232 13.79 15.88 10.81
CA ALA A 232 13.62 17.30 10.48
C ALA A 232 12.17 17.77 10.50
N ALA A 233 11.18 16.89 10.31
CA ALA A 233 9.77 17.23 10.46
C ALA A 233 9.42 17.32 11.96
N GLU A 234 9.81 16.31 12.73
CA GLU A 234 9.62 16.25 14.18
C GLU A 234 10.26 17.46 14.89
N ALA A 235 11.47 17.86 14.47
CA ALA A 235 12.14 19.06 14.99
C ALA A 235 11.40 20.38 14.66
N ARG A 236 10.82 20.49 13.46
CA ARG A 236 10.01 21.67 13.08
C ARG A 236 8.71 21.73 13.86
N GLU A 237 8.07 20.59 14.07
CA GLU A 237 6.86 20.49 14.88
C GLU A 237 7.13 20.86 16.34
N ALA A 238 8.23 20.35 16.91
CA ALA A 238 8.67 20.69 18.26
C ALA A 238 8.97 22.20 18.39
N ALA A 239 9.71 22.79 17.44
CA ALA A 239 9.97 24.23 17.42
C ALA A 239 8.67 25.06 17.29
N GLY A 240 7.73 24.63 16.44
CA GLY A 240 6.42 25.26 16.31
C GLY A 240 5.56 25.11 17.57
N SER A 241 5.68 24.01 18.29
CA SER A 241 5.03 23.80 19.60
C SER A 241 5.59 24.75 20.66
N LEU A 242 6.92 24.81 20.79
CA LEU A 242 7.60 25.71 21.73
C LEU A 242 7.28 27.18 21.44
N ARG A 243 7.28 27.58 20.17
CA ARG A 243 6.90 28.94 19.77
C ARG A 243 5.46 29.28 20.16
N ARG A 244 4.53 28.35 20.01
CA ARG A 244 3.13 28.54 20.43
C ARG A 244 3.01 28.65 21.94
N ALA A 245 3.69 27.80 22.68
CA ALA A 245 3.72 27.84 24.15
C ALA A 245 4.30 29.17 24.67
N TRP A 246 5.40 29.65 24.07
CA TRP A 246 5.99 30.95 24.40
C TRP A 246 5.03 32.13 24.18
N LEU A 247 4.23 32.10 23.11
CA LEU A 247 3.23 33.13 22.82
C LEU A 247 2.01 33.08 23.76
N GLN A 248 1.84 32.01 24.54
CA GLN A 248 0.70 31.79 25.43
C GLN A 248 1.06 32.01 26.91
N LEU A 249 2.33 32.30 27.22
CA LEU A 249 2.72 32.66 28.58
C LEU A 249 2.16 34.06 28.92
N PRO A 250 1.41 34.20 30.02
CA PRO A 250 1.02 35.51 30.49
C PRO A 250 2.27 36.29 30.89
N GLU A 251 2.36 37.57 30.53
CA GLU A 251 3.43 38.46 30.99
C GLU A 251 3.36 38.55 32.52
N ALA A 252 4.23 37.81 33.20
CA ALA A 252 4.42 37.98 34.62
C ALA A 252 5.12 39.33 34.84
N GLY A 253 4.33 40.35 35.20
CA GLY A 253 4.84 41.64 35.64
C GLY A 253 5.81 41.48 36.82
N PRO A 254 6.81 42.37 36.96
CA PRO A 254 7.89 42.19 37.93
C PRO A 254 7.34 42.09 39.36
N PRO A 255 7.96 41.28 40.24
CA PRO A 255 7.47 41.09 41.59
C PRO A 255 7.58 42.41 42.38
N VAL A 256 6.47 42.86 42.93
CA VAL A 256 6.42 44.01 43.83
C VAL A 256 6.92 43.56 45.20
N LEU A 257 8.14 43.97 45.57
CA LEU A 257 8.69 43.74 46.90
C LEU A 257 7.98 44.65 47.91
N SER A 258 6.98 44.12 48.61
CA SER A 258 6.37 44.80 49.77
C SER A 258 7.27 44.67 51.00
N ALA A 259 7.89 45.77 51.40
CA ALA A 259 8.60 45.91 52.66
C ALA A 259 7.61 46.19 53.81
N SER A 260 7.41 45.23 54.70
CA SER A 260 6.68 45.44 55.96
C SER A 260 7.68 45.50 57.13
N GLY A 261 7.99 46.72 57.58
CA GLY A 261 8.64 46.97 58.86
C GLY A 261 7.59 47.21 59.95
N ALA A 262 7.54 46.34 60.95
CA ALA A 262 6.70 46.50 62.14
C ALA A 262 7.54 47.12 63.28
N LEU A 263 7.07 48.23 63.85
CA LEU A 263 7.55 48.77 65.12
C LEU A 263 6.72 48.16 66.27
N PRO A 264 7.32 47.68 67.38
CA PRO A 264 6.56 47.22 68.53
C PRO A 264 6.20 48.39 69.46
N GLY A 265 4.94 48.43 69.90
CA GLY A 265 4.40 49.40 70.84
C GLY A 265 4.81 49.11 72.29
N SER A 266 5.14 50.18 73.02
CA SER A 266 5.40 50.17 74.46
C SER A 266 4.09 50.23 75.24
N GLY A 267 3.87 49.27 76.15
CA GLY A 267 2.78 49.29 77.14
C GLY A 267 3.16 50.04 78.42
N PRO A 268 2.19 50.57 79.20
CA PRO A 268 2.47 51.21 80.47
C PRO A 268 2.38 50.19 81.64
N GLY A 269 3.38 50.20 82.51
CA GLY A 269 3.36 49.51 83.81
C GLY A 269 3.28 50.55 84.94
N SER A 270 2.35 50.34 85.86
CA SER A 270 2.12 51.18 87.05
C SER A 270 2.90 50.70 88.28
N GLY A 271 3.31 51.65 89.13
CA GLY A 271 3.53 51.49 90.58
C GLY A 271 4.83 52.11 91.13
N PRO A 272 4.96 52.31 92.45
CA PRO A 272 4.20 53.28 93.27
C PRO A 272 5.11 54.14 94.19
N ALA A 273 4.58 55.25 94.74
CA ALA A 273 4.99 55.87 96.01
C ALA A 273 3.86 56.77 96.54
#